data_AF-A0A820JBE3-F1
#
_entry.id   AF-A0A820JBE3-F1
#
_cell.length_a   1.000
_cell.length_b   1.000
_cell.length_c   1.000
_cell.angle_alpha   90.00
_cell.angle_beta   90.00
_cell.angle_gamma   90.00
#
_symmetry.space_group_name_H-M   'P 1'
#
loop_
_entity.id
_entity.type
_entity.pdbx_description
1 polymer ?
#
loop_
_entity_poly.entity_id
_entity_poly.type
_entity_poly.pdbx_seq_one_letter_code
_entity_poly.pdbx_strand_id
1 'polypeptide(L)'
;IQKTNKPLTICDYRSLDLDKDVRPLLICGVGDDITAYTLSPNAQDAHMWYYLSDMQSDEMFLFKIVDTKPDVAQFAFHTAFNNNHVSSPNAEQKSVELRCWVFYDD
;
A
#
# COMPACT_ATOMS: atom_id res chain seq x y z
N ILE A 1 23.44 5.23 -8.06
CA ILE A 1 22.11 4.91 -7.51
C ILE A 1 21.79 6.00 -6.50
N GLN A 2 20.71 6.75 -6.69
CA GLN A 2 20.32 7.83 -5.76
C GLN A 2 19.88 7.18 -4.44
N LYS A 3 20.43 7.65 -3.31
CA LYS A 3 20.05 7.15 -1.98
C LYS A 3 18.65 7.68 -1.66
N THR A 4 17.68 6.80 -1.47
CA THR A 4 16.30 7.20 -1.17
C THR A 4 15.85 6.54 0.11
N ASN A 5 15.54 7.36 1.14
CA ASN A 5 14.76 6.90 2.28
C ASN A 5 13.28 7.20 2.01
N LYS A 6 12.55 6.17 1.58
CA LYS A 6 11.13 6.25 1.24
C LYS A 6 10.38 5.14 1.96
N PRO A 7 9.94 5.38 3.20
CA PRO A 7 9.26 4.36 3.98
C PRO A 7 7.95 3.94 3.34
N LEU A 8 7.55 2.69 3.58
CA LEU A 8 6.23 2.19 3.20
C LEU A 8 5.17 2.81 4.12
N THR A 9 4.11 3.32 3.50
CA THR A 9 2.88 3.73 4.18
C THR A 9 1.73 2.82 3.79
N ILE A 10 0.81 2.59 4.72
CA ILE A 10 -0.41 1.82 4.52
C ILE A 10 -1.60 2.71 4.88
N CYS A 11 -2.61 2.75 4.01
CA CYS A 11 -3.85 3.46 4.25
C CYS A 11 -4.83 2.61 5.07
N ASP A 12 -5.46 3.19 6.08
CA ASP A 12 -6.54 2.54 6.82
C ASP A 12 -7.79 2.44 5.94
N TYR A 13 -8.21 1.22 5.65
CA TYR A 13 -9.40 0.93 4.85
C TYR A 13 -10.68 1.62 5.36
N ARG A 14 -10.79 1.84 6.68
CA ARG A 14 -11.96 2.49 7.28
C ARG A 14 -12.05 3.97 6.98
N SER A 15 -10.96 4.57 6.50
CA SER A 15 -10.90 5.98 6.10
C SER A 15 -11.30 6.21 4.64
N LEU A 16 -11.63 5.14 3.90
CA LEU A 16 -11.94 5.19 2.48
C LEU A 16 -13.45 5.36 2.25
N ASP A 17 -13.80 6.22 1.30
CA ASP A 17 -15.11 6.20 0.64
C ASP A 17 -14.97 5.37 -0.64
N LEU A 18 -15.45 4.12 -0.62
CA LEU A 18 -15.23 3.17 -1.73
C LEU A 18 -15.79 3.64 -3.07
N ASP A 19 -16.90 4.38 -3.06
CA ASP A 19 -17.55 4.87 -4.27
C ASP A 19 -16.80 6.05 -4.89
N LYS A 20 -16.17 6.88 -4.03
CA LYS A 20 -15.49 8.11 -4.45
C LYS A 20 -14.00 7.94 -4.67
N ASP A 21 -13.34 7.16 -3.81
CA ASP A 21 -11.89 7.12 -3.73
C ASP A 21 -11.31 6.00 -4.59
N VAL A 22 -11.98 4.84 -4.67
CA VAL A 22 -11.43 3.66 -5.33
C VAL A 22 -11.79 3.63 -6.81
N ARG A 23 -10.78 3.46 -7.67
CA ARG A 23 -10.95 3.39 -9.13
C ARG A 23 -10.31 2.13 -9.69
N PRO A 24 -11.03 1.34 -10.51
CA PRO A 24 -10.42 0.24 -11.22
C PRO A 24 -9.41 0.80 -12.23
N LEU A 25 -8.23 0.21 -12.25
CA LEU A 25 -7.20 0.44 -13.25
C LEU A 25 -7.04 -0.84 -14.05
N LEU A 26 -7.43 -0.79 -15.32
CA LEU A 26 -7.16 -1.88 -16.24
C LEU A 26 -5.69 -1.83 -16.65
N ILE A 27 -4.96 -2.90 -16.35
CA ILE A 27 -3.59 -3.11 -16.80
C ILE A 27 -3.65 -4.12 -17.95
N CYS A 28 -3.55 -3.60 -19.18
CA CYS A 28 -3.54 -4.43 -20.38
C CYS A 28 -2.16 -5.08 -20.54
N GLY A 29 -2.07 -6.37 -20.24
CA GLY A 29 -0.88 -7.18 -20.43
C GLY A 29 -0.84 -7.86 -21.80
N VAL A 30 0.30 -8.49 -22.12
CA VAL A 30 0.36 -9.44 -23.24
C VAL A 30 -0.15 -10.79 -22.71
N GLY A 31 -1.44 -11.07 -22.95
CA GLY A 31 -2.13 -12.26 -22.44
C GLY A 31 -3.47 -11.87 -21.85
N ASP A 32 -3.51 -11.78 -20.52
CA ASP A 32 -4.72 -11.41 -19.78
C ASP A 32 -4.67 -9.96 -19.30
N ASP A 33 -5.85 -9.34 -19.27
CA ASP A 33 -6.04 -8.05 -18.61
C ASP A 33 -6.12 -8.26 -17.10
N ILE A 34 -5.36 -7.44 -16.35
CA ILE A 34 -5.39 -7.44 -14.89
C ILE A 34 -6.11 -6.18 -14.43
N THR A 35 -7.15 -6.33 -13.62
CA THR A 35 -7.76 -5.19 -12.92
C THR A 35 -7.03 -4.96 -11.59
N ALA A 36 -6.29 -3.87 -11.51
CA ALA A 36 -5.82 -3.32 -10.25
C ALA A 36 -6.83 -2.29 -9.71
N TYR A 37 -6.68 -1.90 -8.46
CA TYR A 37 -7.43 -0.80 -7.87
C TYR A 37 -6.45 0.31 -7.50
N THR A 38 -6.81 1.53 -7.83
CA THR A 38 -6.06 2.74 -7.49
C THR A 38 -6.88 3.61 -6.56
N LEU A 39 -6.17 4.38 -5.73
CA LEU A 39 -6.78 5.33 -4.82
C LEU A 39 -6.66 6.74 -5.40
N SER A 40 -7.81 7.39 -5.62
CA SER A 40 -7.88 8.78 -6.05
C SER A 40 -7.52 9.69 -4.89
N PRO A 41 -6.91 10.86 -5.14
CA PRO A 41 -6.77 11.89 -4.11
C PRO A 41 -8.16 12.26 -3.59
N ASN A 42 -8.40 12.08 -2.30
CA ASN A 42 -9.64 12.53 -1.69
C ASN A 42 -9.53 14.04 -1.44
N ALA A 43 -10.49 14.81 -1.96
CA ALA A 43 -10.50 16.28 -1.86
C ALA A 43 -10.59 16.81 -0.41
N GLN A 44 -10.89 15.95 0.57
CA GLN A 44 -11.07 16.29 1.98
C GLN A 44 -9.96 15.74 2.87
N ASP A 45 -8.88 15.16 2.32
CA ASP A 45 -7.77 14.56 3.06
C ASP A 45 -8.22 13.56 4.16
N ALA A 46 -9.34 12.86 3.92
CA ALA A 46 -9.89 11.92 4.90
C ALA A 46 -9.04 10.64 5.06
N HIS A 47 -8.12 10.37 4.13
CA HIS A 47 -7.29 9.17 4.14
C HIS A 47 -6.32 9.17 5.31
N MET A 48 -6.41 8.15 6.15
CA MET A 48 -5.53 7.96 7.29
C MET A 48 -4.37 7.04 6.89
N TRP A 49 -3.17 7.62 6.77
CA TRP A 49 -1.96 6.90 6.39
C TRP A 49 -1.06 6.65 7.59
N TYR A 50 -0.53 5.43 7.68
CA TYR A 50 0.34 4.99 8.78
C TYR A 50 1.66 4.46 8.23
N TYR A 51 2.75 4.70 8.95
CA TYR A 51 4.08 4.15 8.69
C TYR A 51 4.80 3.89 10.01
N LEU A 52 5.85 3.07 9.97
CA LEU A 52 6.76 2.88 11.10
C LEU A 52 7.87 3.92 11.03
N SER A 53 7.88 4.84 12.00
CA SER A 53 8.99 5.77 12.17
C SER A 53 10.23 5.01 12.62
N ASP A 54 11.38 5.29 11.98
CA ASP A 54 12.66 4.64 12.28
C ASP A 54 12.57 3.10 12.28
N MET A 55 11.87 2.53 11.30
CA MET A 55 11.71 1.08 11.14
C MET A 55 13.07 0.36 11.14
N GLN A 56 13.21 -0.64 12.00
CA GLN A 56 14.41 -1.45 12.16
C GLN A 56 14.44 -2.64 11.18
N SER A 57 15.63 -3.23 10.98
CA SER A 57 15.82 -4.30 9.99
C SER A 57 15.14 -5.63 10.34
N ASP A 58 14.74 -5.80 11.60
CA ASP A 58 14.03 -6.96 12.14
C ASP A 58 12.52 -6.75 12.25
N GLU A 59 12.02 -5.58 11.85
CA GLU A 59 10.59 -5.29 11.78
C GLU A 59 10.07 -5.56 10.37
N MET A 60 8.79 -5.92 10.28
CA MET A 60 8.10 -6.06 8.99
C MET A 60 6.66 -5.58 9.08
N PHE A 61 6.14 -5.12 7.96
CA PHE A 61 4.70 -5.01 7.77
C PHE A 61 4.14 -6.34 7.27
N LEU A 62 3.13 -6.85 7.94
CA LEU A 62 2.29 -7.93 7.44
C LEU A 62 0.86 -7.41 7.33
N PHE A 63 0.32 -7.38 6.11
CA PHE A 63 -1.02 -6.92 5.84
C PHE A 63 -1.62 -7.65 4.65
N LYS A 64 -2.96 -7.67 4.58
CA LYS A 64 -3.72 -8.33 3.53
C LYS A 64 -3.94 -7.35 2.38
N ILE A 65 -3.36 -7.63 1.21
CA ILE A 65 -3.44 -6.75 0.03
C ILE A 65 -4.84 -6.79 -0.60
N VAL A 66 -5.41 -7.98 -0.75
CA VAL A 66 -6.72 -8.19 -1.37
C VAL A 66 -7.51 -9.29 -0.65
N ASP A 67 -8.84 -9.16 -0.63
CA ASP A 67 -9.77 -10.19 -0.16
C ASP A 67 -11.04 -10.18 -1.02
N THR A 68 -11.56 -11.36 -1.34
CA THR A 68 -12.78 -11.51 -2.14
C THR A 68 -14.05 -11.42 -1.29
N LYS A 69 -13.94 -11.46 0.05
CA LYS A 69 -15.09 -11.29 0.95
C LYS A 69 -15.56 -9.83 0.98
N PRO A 70 -16.86 -9.54 0.82
CA PRO A 70 -17.35 -8.17 0.67
C PRO A 70 -17.43 -7.40 2.00
N ASP A 71 -17.47 -8.08 3.14
CA ASP A 71 -17.72 -7.53 4.48
C ASP A 71 -16.45 -7.24 5.29
N VAL A 72 -15.28 -7.36 4.66
CA VAL A 72 -13.97 -7.08 5.26
C VAL A 72 -13.24 -5.99 4.47
N ALA A 73 -12.09 -5.54 4.97
CA ALA A 73 -11.17 -4.74 4.17
C ALA A 73 -10.74 -5.53 2.93
N GLN A 74 -11.29 -5.16 1.77
CA GLN A 74 -11.07 -5.83 0.48
C GLN A 74 -9.73 -5.45 -0.15
N PHE A 75 -9.19 -4.28 0.19
CA PHE A 75 -7.93 -3.78 -0.35
C PHE A 75 -7.09 -3.12 0.75
N ALA A 76 -5.77 -3.12 0.58
CA ALA A 76 -4.87 -2.31 1.40
C ALA A 76 -3.97 -1.46 0.49
N PHE A 77 -4.37 -0.20 0.29
CA PHE A 77 -3.57 0.76 -0.45
C PHE A 77 -2.30 1.08 0.33
N HIS A 78 -1.16 1.00 -0.34
CA HIS A 78 0.14 1.29 0.22
C HIS A 78 1.01 1.96 -0.83
N THR A 79 1.86 2.86 -0.38
CA THR A 79 2.79 3.56 -1.26
C THR A 79 4.01 4.02 -0.46
N ALA A 80 5.07 4.35 -1.17
CA ALA A 80 6.22 5.00 -0.57
C ALA A 80 6.00 6.52 -0.56
N PHE A 81 6.42 7.20 0.50
CA PHE A 81 6.38 8.66 0.58
C PHE A 81 7.78 9.24 0.81
N ASN A 82 7.95 10.52 0.48
CA ASN A 82 9.17 11.24 0.83
C ASN A 82 9.09 11.63 2.30
N ASN A 83 9.88 10.96 3.15
CA ASN A 83 9.96 11.33 4.55
C ASN A 83 10.97 12.49 4.72
N ASN A 84 10.49 13.66 5.16
CA ASN A 84 11.35 14.82 5.44
C ASN A 84 11.82 14.86 6.91
N HIS A 85 11.35 13.94 7.74
CA HIS A 85 11.64 13.89 9.18
C HIS A 85 12.75 12.88 9.54
N VAL A 86 13.53 12.44 8.57
CA VAL A 86 14.58 11.44 8.80
C VAL A 86 15.74 12.05 9.58
N SER A 87 16.09 11.44 10.70
CA SER A 87 17.26 11.79 11.52
C SER A 87 18.58 11.67 10.76
N SER A 88 18.67 10.72 9.83
CA SER A 88 19.80 10.53 8.92
C SER A 88 19.32 10.51 7.45
N PRO A 89 19.26 11.67 6.77
CA PRO A 89 18.79 11.77 5.40
C PRO A 89 19.65 11.01 4.38
N ASN A 90 20.82 10.52 4.80
CA ASN A 90 21.77 9.75 3.98
C ASN A 90 21.70 8.23 4.23
N ALA A 91 20.87 7.76 5.16
CA ALA A 91 20.69 6.32 5.39
C ALA A 91 19.91 5.71 4.21
N GLU A 92 20.55 4.78 3.49
CA GLU A 92 19.85 3.98 2.49
C GLU A 92 18.90 3.01 3.20
N GLN A 93 17.62 3.09 2.87
CA GLN A 93 16.66 2.06 3.23
C GLN A 93 16.48 1.14 2.02
N LYS A 94 16.55 -0.17 2.26
CA LYS A 94 16.21 -1.20 1.26
C LYS A 94 15.19 -2.11 1.88
N SER A 95 14.14 -2.40 1.13
CA SER A 95 13.10 -3.34 1.50
C SER A 95 12.92 -4.36 0.39
N VAL A 96 12.32 -5.49 0.75
CA VAL A 96 11.83 -6.50 -0.17
C VAL A 96 10.36 -6.70 0.10
N GLU A 97 9.60 -6.98 -0.95
CA GLU A 97 8.18 -7.31 -0.83
C GLU A 97 8.00 -8.79 -1.13
N LEU A 98 7.24 -9.47 -0.27
CA LEU A 98 6.82 -10.85 -0.47
C LEU A 98 5.30 -10.88 -0.54
N ARG A 99 4.76 -11.53 -1.57
CA ARG A 99 3.32 -11.72 -1.75
C ARG A 99 2.99 -13.19 -1.68
N CYS A 100 1.97 -13.50 -0.89
CA CYS A 100 1.42 -14.84 -0.74
C CYS A 100 -0.06 -14.81 -1.08
N TRP A 101 -0.56 -15.87 -1.69
CA TRP A 101 -1.98 -16.06 -1.97
C TRP A 101 -2.51 -17.15 -1.06
N VAL A 102 -3.70 -16.93 -0.50
CA VAL A 102 -4.41 -17.92 0.30
C VAL A 102 -5.65 -18.32 -0.50
N PHE A 103 -5.75 -19.62 -0.79
CA PHE A 103 -6.91 -20.22 -1.43
C PHE A 103 -7.61 -21.09 -0.39
N TYR A 104 -8.93 -21.06 -0.39
CA TYR A 104 -9.76 -21.93 0.44
C TYR A 104 -10.40 -22.95 -0.47
N ASP A 105 -10.56 -24.18 0.03
CA ASP A 105 -11.44 -25.15 -0.60
C ASP A 105 -12.90 -24.68 -0.45
N ASP A 106 -13.78 -25.18 -1.31
CA ASP A 106 -15.24 -24.97 -1.21
C ASP A 106 -15.84 -25.58 0.07
#